data_AF-A0A529Y764-F1
#
_entry.id   AF-A0A529Y764-F1
#
_cell.length_a   1.000
_cell.length_b   1.000
_cell.length_c   1.000
_cell.angle_alpha   90.00
_cell.angle_beta   90.00
_cell.angle_gamma   90.00
#
_symmetry.space_group_name_H-M   'P 1'
#
loop_
_entity.id
_entity.type
_entity.pdbx_description
1 polymer ?
#
loop_
_entity_poly.entity_id
_entity_poly.type
_entity_poly.pdbx_seq_one_letter_code
_entity_poly.pdbx_strand_id
1 'polypeptide(L)' 'VWSLVFVASEKETEINQKLDQDGDPLIAVFMPCTPNPTTGFLMYVHKSEIVLLDMSIEDGAKLIVSAGMVAPEVKAKLVT' A
#
# COMPACT_ATOMS: atom_id res chain seq x y z
N VAL A 1 -5.55 -6.52 -12.01
CA VAL A 1 -5.13 -5.10 -12.07
C VAL A 1 -4.55 -4.75 -10.71
N TRP A 2 -3.45 -4.00 -10.63
CA TRP A 2 -2.76 -3.67 -9.37
C TRP A 2 -2.83 -2.16 -9.11
N SER A 3 -2.84 -1.77 -7.83
CA SER A 3 -2.80 -0.37 -7.39
C SER A 3 -1.72 -0.18 -6.34
N LEU A 4 -1.09 0.99 -6.33
CA LEU A 4 -0.14 1.37 -5.29
C LEU A 4 -0.90 1.97 -4.10
N VAL A 5 -0.61 1.48 -2.91
CA VAL A 5 -1.23 1.93 -1.66
C VAL A 5 -0.19 2.12 -0.57
N PHE A 6 -0.48 2.97 0.41
CA PHE A 6 0.31 3.12 1.62
C PHE A 6 -0.38 2.43 2.79
N VAL A 7 0.34 1.58 3.52
CA VAL A 7 -0.19 0.93 4.73
C VAL A 7 -0.30 1.96 5.85
N ALA A 8 -1.50 2.14 6.40
CA ALA A 8 -1.78 3.15 7.42
C ALA A 8 -1.67 2.58 8.84
N SER A 9 -2.33 1.45 9.13
CA SER A 9 -2.23 0.79 10.43
C SER A 9 -2.71 -0.66 10.39
N GLU A 10 -2.14 -1.49 11.26
CA GLU A 10 -2.58 -2.88 11.53
C GLU A 10 -3.39 -3.00 12.83
N LYS A 11 -3.98 -1.90 13.33
CA LYS A 11 -4.72 -1.94 14.60
C LYS A 11 -6.06 -2.64 14.43
N GLU A 12 -6.43 -3.43 15.44
CA GLU A 12 -7.77 -4.03 15.53
C GLU A 12 -8.83 -2.92 15.67
N THR A 13 -9.73 -2.85 14.70
CA THR A 13 -10.86 -1.90 14.66
C THR A 13 -12.20 -2.64 14.67
N GLU A 14 -13.31 -1.91 14.79
CA GLU A 14 -14.65 -2.52 14.61
C GLU A 14 -14.80 -3.19 13.24
N ILE A 15 -14.09 -2.69 12.22
CA ILE A 15 -14.07 -3.29 10.87
C ILE A 15 -13.43 -4.67 10.92
N ASN A 16 -12.31 -4.81 11.62
CA ASN A 16 -11.65 -6.10 11.83
C ASN A 16 -12.57 -7.08 12.56
N GLN A 17 -13.18 -6.64 13.67
CA GLN A 17 -14.06 -7.51 14.45
C GLN A 17 -15.28 -8.05 13.68
N LYS A 18 -15.77 -7.30 12.70
CA LYS A 18 -16.96 -7.67 11.92
C LYS A 18 -16.63 -8.39 10.61
N LEU A 19 -15.48 -8.10 10.00
CA LEU A 19 -15.19 -8.46 8.61
C LEU A 19 -13.88 -9.23 8.41
N ASP A 20 -13.05 -9.39 9.45
CA ASP A 20 -11.85 -10.21 9.33
C ASP A 20 -12.21 -11.66 9.01
N GLN A 21 -11.33 -12.28 8.25
CA GLN A 21 -11.36 -13.72 7.99
C GLN A 21 -10.29 -14.41 8.84
N ASP A 22 -10.56 -15.64 9.26
CA ASP A 22 -9.63 -16.42 10.08
C ASP A 22 -8.27 -16.56 9.38
N GLY A 23 -7.23 -15.99 9.99
CA GLY A 23 -5.86 -16.02 9.48
C GLY A 23 -5.56 -15.02 8.36
N ASP A 24 -6.52 -14.20 7.94
CA ASP A 24 -6.35 -13.17 6.90
C ASP A 24 -7.01 -11.83 7.30
N PRO A 25 -6.38 -11.10 8.23
CA PRO A 25 -6.94 -9.87 8.76
C PRO A 25 -6.95 -8.76 7.71
N LEU A 26 -7.93 -7.87 7.82
CA LEU A 26 -8.01 -6.65 7.01
C LEU A 26 -6.98 -5.63 7.49
N ILE A 27 -6.25 -5.04 6.54
CA ILE A 27 -5.29 -3.97 6.79
C ILE A 27 -5.82 -2.67 6.19
N ALA A 28 -5.77 -1.60 6.99
CA ALA A 28 -6.10 -0.26 6.52
C ALA A 28 -4.99 0.27 5.61
N VAL A 29 -5.35 0.59 4.37
CA VAL A 29 -4.46 1.15 3.36
C VAL A 29 -5.05 2.43 2.78
N PHE A 30 -4.19 3.40 2.50
CA PHE A 30 -4.56 4.61 1.77
C PHE A 30 -4.19 4.44 0.30
N MET A 31 -5.19 4.49 -0.58
CA MET A 31 -5.02 4.46 -2.04
C MET A 31 -5.07 5.89 -2.59
N PRO A 32 -3.92 6.48 -2.92
CA PRO A 32 -3.85 7.83 -3.46
C PRO A 32 -4.29 7.89 -4.93
N CYS A 33 -4.74 9.07 -5.35
CA CYS A 33 -4.97 9.37 -6.76
C CYS A 33 -3.72 9.99 -7.38
N THR A 34 -3.31 9.52 -8.56
CA THR A 34 -2.26 10.16 -9.35
C THR A 34 -2.81 11.40 -10.07
N PRO A 35 -2.08 12.55 -10.09
CA PRO A 35 -0.76 12.79 -9.53
C PRO A 35 -0.78 13.40 -8.11
N ASN A 36 -1.95 13.60 -7.50
CA ASN A 36 -2.04 14.28 -6.20
C ASN A 36 -2.13 13.27 -5.02
N PRO A 37 -1.02 12.98 -4.31
CA PRO A 37 -0.97 11.96 -3.28
C PRO A 37 -1.74 12.34 -2.00
N THR A 38 -2.30 13.54 -1.92
CA THR A 38 -3.12 13.99 -0.79
C THR A 38 -4.59 13.59 -0.92
N THR A 39 -5.04 13.27 -2.13
CA THR A 39 -6.39 12.81 -2.43
C THR A 39 -6.40 11.31 -2.64
N GLY A 40 -7.46 10.63 -2.22
CA GLY A 40 -7.56 9.19 -2.34
C GLY A 40 -8.66 8.58 -1.48
N PHE A 41 -8.58 7.27 -1.32
CA PHE A 41 -9.53 6.48 -0.54
C PHE A 41 -8.80 5.79 0.61
N LEU A 42 -9.41 5.78 1.79
CA LEU A 42 -9.07 4.83 2.84
C LEU A 42 -9.80 3.52 2.53
N MET A 43 -9.06 2.44 2.39
CA MET A 43 -9.57 1.11 2.06
C MET A 43 -9.10 0.09 3.09
N TYR A 44 -9.84 -1.00 3.21
CA TYR A 44 -9.45 -2.17 3.97
C TYR A 44 -9.33 -3.33 3.01
N VAL A 45 -8.17 -3.97 3.00
CA VAL A 45 -7.87 -5.10 2.10
C VAL A 45 -7.27 -6.24 2.91
N HIS A 46 -7.48 -7.46 2.45
CA HIS A 46 -6.93 -8.62 3.14
C HIS A 46 -5.40 -8.62 3.08
N LYS A 47 -4.76 -9.05 4.17
CA LYS A 47 -3.30 -9.12 4.25
C LYS A 47 -2.71 -9.99 3.15
N SER A 48 -3.41 -11.05 2.75
CA SER A 48 -3.01 -11.95 1.66
C SER A 48 -2.97 -11.28 0.28
N GLU A 49 -3.70 -10.18 0.07
CA GLU A 49 -3.77 -9.45 -1.20
C GLU A 49 -2.72 -8.34 -1.32
N ILE A 50 -1.98 -8.05 -0.24
CA ILE A 50 -0.96 -7.01 -0.20
C ILE A 50 0.42 -7.59 -0.53
N VAL A 51 1.10 -6.96 -1.48
CA VAL A 51 2.53 -7.20 -1.74
C VAL A 51 3.34 -6.02 -1.21
N LEU A 52 4.15 -6.27 -0.18
CA LEU A 52 5.05 -5.26 0.37
C LEU A 52 6.20 -4.98 -0.59
N LEU A 53 6.44 -3.71 -0.88
CA LEU A 53 7.51 -3.26 -1.76
C LEU A 53 8.72 -2.80 -0.94
N ASP A 54 9.92 -3.03 -1.47
CA ASP A 54 11.19 -2.62 -0.82
C ASP A 54 11.50 -1.11 -1.00
N MET A 55 10.59 -0.34 -1.61
CA MET A 55 10.74 1.10 -1.83
C MET A 55 10.48 1.92 -0.56
N SER A 56 11.09 3.10 -0.47
CA SER A 56 10.74 4.08 0.57
C SER A 56 9.36 4.69 0.33
N ILE A 57 8.73 5.24 1.39
CA ILE A 57 7.46 5.96 1.27
C ILE A 57 7.63 7.17 0.36
N GLU A 58 8.76 7.87 0.47
CA GLU A 58 9.11 9.03 -0.34
C GLU A 58 9.21 8.68 -1.83
N ASP A 59 9.81 7.53 -2.16
CA ASP A 59 9.92 7.09 -3.54
C ASP A 59 8.57 6.61 -4.11
N GLY A 60 7.74 5.96 -3.29
CA GLY A 60 6.35 5.67 -3.66
C GLY A 60 5.56 6.95 -3.96
N ALA A 61 5.72 7.99 -3.14
CA ALA A 61 5.07 9.28 -3.34
C ALA A 61 5.54 9.97 -4.64
N LYS A 62 6.85 9.94 -4.94
CA LYS A 62 7.38 10.44 -6.22
C LYS A 62 6.80 9.70 -7.41
N LEU A 63 6.64 8.38 -7.32
CA LEU A 63 6.04 7.57 -8.37
C LEU A 63 4.60 8.00 -8.64
N ILE A 64 3.82 8.27 -7.60
CA ILE A 64 2.43 8.77 -7.73
C ILE A 64 2.40 10.16 -8.34
N VAL A 65 3.20 11.08 -7.82
CA VAL A 65 3.24 12.48 -8.29
C VAL A 65 3.68 12.58 -9.74
N SER A 66 4.59 11.72 -10.16
CA SER A 66 5.07 11.65 -11.55
C SER A 66 4.16 10.84 -12.47
N ALA A 67 3.00 10.36 -11.99
CA ALA A 67 2.10 9.47 -12.73
C ALA A 67 2.82 8.23 -13.31
N GLY A 68 3.78 7.69 -12.56
CA GLY A 68 4.55 6.51 -12.95
C GLY A 68 5.84 6.78 -13.73
N MET A 69 6.16 8.04 -14.05
CA MET A 69 7.35 8.36 -14.86
C MET A 69 8.67 8.29 -14.07
N VAL A 70 8.64 8.49 -12.76
CA VAL A 70 9.83 8.48 -11.89
C VAL A 70 9.71 7.36 -10.89
N ALA A 71 10.38 6.24 -11.17
CA ALA A 71 10.47 5.08 -10.28
C ALA A 71 11.84 5.05 -9.57
N PRO A 72 11.89 4.60 -8.31
CA PRO A 72 13.16 4.34 -7.62
C PRO A 72 13.94 3.22 -8.33
N GLU A 73 15.27 3.26 -8.19
CA GLU A 73 16.11 2.15 -8.64
C GLU A 73 15.74 0.86 -7.89
N VAL A 74 15.56 -0.23 -8.64
CA VAL A 74 15.31 -1.54 -8.06
C VAL A 74 16.58 -1.97 -7.32
N LYS A 75 16.54 -1.96 -6.00
CA LYS A 75 17.56 -2.61 -5.18
C LYS A 75 17.43 -4.11 -5.41
N ALA A 76 18.21 -4.65 -6.35
CA ALA A 76 18.32 -6.08 -6.51
C ALA A 76 18.76 -6.67 -5.16
N LYS A 77 17.91 -7.47 -4.52
CA LYS A 77 18.33 -8.29 -3.38
C LYS A 77 19.41 -9.21 -3.94
N LEU A 78 20.67 -8.91 -3.62
CA LEU A 78 21.76 -9.85 -3.83
C LEU A 78 21.41 -11.10 -3.02
N VAL A 79 20.97 -12.14 -3.73
CA VAL A 79 20.83 -13.47 -3.15
C VAL A 79 22.24 -13.88 -2.77
N THR A 80 22.55 -13.85 -1.48
CA THR A 80 23.75 -14.47 -0.88
C THR A 80 23.26 -15.54 0.08
#